data_AF-A0A126RMY1-F1
#
_entry.id   AF-A0A126RMY1-F1
#
_cell.length_a   1.000
_cell.length_b   1.000
_cell.length_c   1.000
_cell.angle_alpha   90.00
_cell.angle_beta   90.00
_cell.angle_gamma   90.00
#
_symmetry.space_group_name_H-M   'P 1'
#
loop_
_entity.id
_entity.type
_entity.pdbx_description
1 polymer ?
#
loop_
_entity_poly.entity_id
_entity_poly.type
_entity_poly.pdbx_seq_one_letter_code
_entity_poly.pdbx_strand_id
1 'polypeptide(L)'
;MVPAPARMKLRGATFIVMAVVAALLWFGITALATPLDHDESQYVAGAWFSSHMLIYRDFLYLQPPLHAWLFAPLTWAFPGKMLAAMRLATAACAVGTLLLLYLVQRRAGVSRGSAVLATISMATTAAFQFTASVTRNDMLPTMLATLAMLLMIAALHIGRRRHWFAAGVFFGLAIAAKLNFIPLGAAAGGFALLAYRRHALWLALGALAGIAPMLMAWAAAPAAFSYGVVTFAASGPFAWYAANGAGDELALGEKFADLAKYLWRGPALMSLAMILGHGWANRGRACPPERQFAYWMIGGGLIGAALPTPSQLQYVMPLLPPLGLALGIMLDDARAWHGRMRPGLIALLCLAAVPGLLPSGGHVAAMTRHGSPILTASANARWAGAQVRALTGDDEIVSLSPQQLVDSGLNIDRRFAPGPFVYRTGWTMDKAEARSIHAMIPAILTDLDRDPPEAILVGYEMGTRKLPLRPDDSLIAYAKRRAYRMLAMPDGVGKLYIRPSRR
;
A
#
# COMPACT_ATOMS: atom_id res chain seq x y z
N MET A 1 -15.00 -37.65 42.70
CA MET A 1 -15.47 -36.74 41.63
C MET A 1 -14.29 -36.39 40.73
N VAL A 2 -14.28 -36.90 39.49
CA VAL A 2 -13.24 -36.60 38.50
C VAL A 2 -13.65 -35.33 37.74
N PRO A 3 -12.82 -34.27 37.68
CA PRO A 3 -13.17 -33.07 36.94
C PRO A 3 -13.25 -33.39 35.44
N ALA A 4 -14.39 -33.04 34.83
CA ALA A 4 -14.64 -33.26 33.41
C ALA A 4 -13.56 -32.57 32.55
N PRO A 5 -12.96 -33.27 31.57
CA PRO A 5 -11.86 -32.72 30.78
C PRO A 5 -12.36 -31.70 29.76
N ALA A 6 -11.82 -30.48 29.84
CA ALA A 6 -11.36 -29.58 28.77
C ALA A 6 -12.13 -29.44 27.43
N ARG A 7 -13.43 -29.77 27.32
CA ARG A 7 -14.20 -29.64 26.07
C ARG A 7 -14.42 -28.20 25.58
N MET A 8 -14.14 -27.18 26.40
CA MET A 8 -14.31 -25.76 26.01
C MET A 8 -13.13 -25.14 25.24
N LYS A 9 -11.94 -25.78 25.17
CA LYS A 9 -10.78 -25.18 24.48
C LYS A 9 -10.77 -25.42 22.97
N LEU A 10 -11.29 -26.55 22.47
CA LEU A 10 -11.27 -26.86 21.03
C LEU A 10 -12.11 -25.90 20.18
N ARG A 11 -13.32 -25.53 20.65
CA ARG A 11 -14.25 -24.68 19.88
C ARG A 11 -13.68 -23.30 19.53
N GLY A 12 -12.85 -22.74 20.40
CA GLY A 12 -12.23 -21.42 20.18
C GLY A 12 -11.12 -21.45 19.14
N ALA A 13 -10.31 -22.52 19.09
CA ALA A 13 -9.25 -22.67 18.11
C ALA A 13 -9.83 -22.87 16.70
N THR A 14 -10.86 -23.71 16.58
CA THR A 14 -11.55 -23.94 15.30
C THR A 14 -12.13 -22.65 14.71
N PHE A 15 -12.76 -21.80 15.53
CA PHE A 15 -13.31 -20.53 15.04
C PHE A 15 -12.24 -19.58 14.48
N ILE A 16 -11.11 -19.45 15.18
CA ILE A 16 -10.01 -18.59 14.72
C ILE A 16 -9.43 -19.13 13.40
N VAL A 17 -9.21 -20.44 13.29
CA VAL A 17 -8.75 -21.07 12.05
C VAL A 17 -9.72 -20.79 10.90
N MET A 18 -11.03 -20.98 11.12
CA MET A 18 -12.05 -20.70 10.10
C MET A 18 -12.07 -19.22 9.69
N ALA A 19 -11.91 -18.30 10.63
CA ALA A 19 -11.84 -16.87 10.34
C ALA A 19 -10.59 -16.50 9.52
N VAL A 20 -9.44 -17.11 9.83
CA VAL A 20 -8.19 -16.93 9.08
C VAL A 20 -8.33 -17.49 7.67
N VAL A 21 -8.89 -18.69 7.52
CA VAL A 21 -9.16 -19.30 6.21
C VAL A 21 -10.12 -18.43 5.40
N ALA A 22 -11.21 -17.95 6.01
CA ALA A 22 -12.14 -17.05 5.34
C ALA A 22 -11.47 -15.73 4.90
N ALA A 23 -10.59 -15.16 5.72
CA ALA A 23 -9.83 -13.96 5.37
C ALA A 23 -8.84 -14.23 4.23
N LEU A 24 -8.10 -15.35 4.27
CA LEU A 24 -7.19 -15.76 3.20
C LEU A 24 -7.93 -15.96 1.88
N LEU A 25 -9.07 -16.65 1.91
CA LEU A 25 -9.90 -16.85 0.73
C LEU A 25 -10.45 -15.52 0.21
N TRP A 26 -11.02 -14.69 1.07
CA TRP A 26 -11.56 -13.40 0.67
C TRP A 26 -10.49 -12.52 0.02
N PHE A 27 -9.36 -12.28 0.71
CA PHE A 27 -8.32 -11.39 0.18
C PHE A 27 -7.56 -12.01 -1.00
N GLY A 28 -7.41 -13.33 -1.05
CA GLY A 28 -6.85 -14.00 -2.23
C GLY A 28 -7.74 -13.84 -3.47
N ILE A 29 -9.06 -14.01 -3.30
CA ILE A 29 -10.03 -13.81 -4.38
C ILE A 29 -10.08 -12.33 -4.80
N THR A 30 -10.16 -11.40 -3.86
CA THR A 30 -10.21 -9.96 -4.21
C THR A 30 -8.90 -9.48 -4.84
N ALA A 31 -7.75 -10.02 -4.44
CA ALA A 31 -6.47 -9.73 -5.05
C ALA A 31 -6.40 -10.13 -6.53
N LEU A 32 -7.08 -11.21 -6.91
CA LEU A 32 -7.20 -11.64 -8.30
C LEU A 32 -8.35 -10.97 -9.06
N ALA A 33 -9.36 -10.49 -8.35
CA ALA A 33 -10.56 -9.89 -8.95
C ALA A 33 -10.45 -8.38 -9.18
N THR A 34 -9.68 -7.68 -8.36
CA THR A 34 -9.57 -6.22 -8.42
C THR A 34 -8.79 -5.80 -9.67
N PRO A 35 -9.31 -4.89 -10.51
CA PRO A 35 -8.60 -4.37 -11.68
C PRO A 35 -7.20 -3.85 -11.36
N LEU A 36 -6.37 -3.73 -12.40
CA LEU A 36 -5.07 -3.09 -12.28
C LEU A 36 -5.23 -1.62 -11.90
N ASP A 37 -4.46 -1.21 -10.90
CA ASP A 37 -4.36 0.18 -10.49
C ASP A 37 -3.09 0.78 -11.10
N HIS A 38 -3.17 2.00 -11.61
CA HIS A 38 -2.05 2.63 -12.31
C HIS A 38 -0.85 2.86 -11.38
N ASP A 39 -1.07 3.02 -10.07
CA ASP A 39 0.01 3.14 -9.10
C ASP A 39 0.81 1.83 -8.95
N GLU A 40 0.27 0.65 -9.30
CA GLU A 40 1.01 -0.62 -9.21
C GLU A 40 2.24 -0.65 -10.11
N SER A 41 2.23 0.14 -11.19
CA SER A 41 3.33 0.28 -12.15
C SER A 41 4.67 0.38 -11.43
N GLN A 42 4.81 1.38 -10.54
CA GLN A 42 6.08 1.64 -9.87
C GLN A 42 6.44 0.54 -8.86
N TYR A 43 5.47 -0.05 -8.16
CA TYR A 43 5.73 -1.05 -7.11
C TYR A 43 6.15 -2.39 -7.69
N VAL A 44 5.46 -2.81 -8.75
CA VAL A 44 5.76 -4.04 -9.49
C VAL A 44 7.11 -3.90 -10.19
N ALA A 45 7.34 -2.79 -10.89
CA ALA A 45 8.64 -2.51 -11.50
C ALA A 45 9.76 -2.41 -10.45
N GLY A 46 9.53 -1.70 -9.35
CA GLY A 46 10.52 -1.54 -8.29
C GLY A 46 10.98 -2.88 -7.71
N ALA A 47 10.06 -3.81 -7.45
CA ALA A 47 10.40 -5.16 -7.02
C ALA A 47 11.10 -5.98 -8.12
N TRP A 48 10.66 -5.84 -9.39
CA TRP A 48 11.26 -6.55 -10.52
C TRP A 48 12.72 -6.15 -10.70
N PHE A 49 12.99 -4.86 -10.86
CA PHE A 49 14.36 -4.35 -11.01
C PHE A 49 15.20 -4.61 -9.76
N SER A 50 14.65 -4.52 -8.55
CA SER A 50 15.39 -4.79 -7.31
C SER A 50 15.87 -6.25 -7.19
N SER A 51 15.37 -7.17 -8.02
CA SER A 51 15.87 -8.54 -8.06
C SER A 51 17.23 -8.68 -8.77
N HIS A 52 17.67 -7.67 -9.53
CA HIS A 52 18.94 -7.73 -10.27
C HIS A 52 19.66 -6.38 -10.42
N MET A 53 19.14 -5.32 -9.81
CA MET A 53 19.69 -3.96 -9.83
C MET A 53 19.58 -3.30 -8.46
N LEU A 54 20.44 -2.33 -8.18
CA LEU A 54 20.36 -1.51 -6.97
C LEU A 54 19.42 -0.32 -7.19
N ILE A 55 18.38 -0.27 -6.37
CA ILE A 55 17.39 0.82 -6.37
C ILE A 55 18.04 2.19 -6.14
N TYR A 56 17.54 3.21 -6.84
CA TYR A 56 18.07 4.59 -6.96
C TYR A 56 19.44 4.72 -7.67
N ARG A 57 20.35 3.76 -7.50
CA ARG A 57 21.65 3.77 -8.17
C ARG A 57 21.52 3.41 -9.65
N ASP A 58 20.79 2.34 -9.95
CA ASP A 58 20.70 1.80 -11.31
C ASP A 58 19.36 2.17 -12.00
N PHE A 59 18.33 2.49 -11.21
CA PHE A 59 17.02 2.92 -11.68
C PHE A 59 16.30 3.77 -10.64
N LEU A 60 15.45 4.70 -11.08
CA LEU A 60 14.66 5.54 -10.17
C LEU A 60 13.46 4.79 -9.58
N TYR A 61 13.17 5.06 -8.30
CA TYR A 61 11.97 4.60 -7.61
C TYR A 61 11.43 5.72 -6.72
N LEU A 62 10.11 5.80 -6.52
CA LEU A 62 9.46 6.97 -5.90
C LEU A 62 8.94 6.74 -4.48
N GLN A 63 9.39 5.67 -3.84
CA GLN A 63 8.95 5.26 -2.50
C GLN A 63 10.14 4.74 -1.71
N PRO A 64 10.07 4.63 -0.37
CA PRO A 64 11.10 3.96 0.42
C PRO A 64 11.36 2.50 -0.02
N PRO A 65 12.60 1.97 0.13
CA PRO A 65 13.04 0.79 -0.59
C PRO A 65 12.52 -0.55 -0.04
N LEU A 66 12.07 -0.60 1.22
CA LEU A 66 11.83 -1.89 1.90
C LEU A 66 10.79 -2.75 1.19
N HIS A 67 9.72 -2.14 0.66
CA HIS A 67 8.68 -2.88 -0.05
C HIS A 67 9.24 -3.58 -1.30
N ALA A 68 9.99 -2.85 -2.12
CA ALA A 68 10.60 -3.39 -3.34
C ALA A 68 11.58 -4.52 -3.01
N TRP A 69 12.45 -4.33 -2.02
CA TRP A 69 13.43 -5.36 -1.62
C TRP A 69 12.78 -6.61 -1.03
N LEU A 70 11.73 -6.47 -0.21
CA LEU A 70 11.06 -7.62 0.39
C LEU A 70 10.29 -8.45 -0.64
N PHE A 71 9.77 -7.81 -1.69
CA PHE A 71 8.99 -8.47 -2.73
C PHE A 71 9.85 -8.91 -3.92
N ALA A 72 11.07 -8.40 -4.07
CA ALA A 72 11.99 -8.78 -5.14
C ALA A 72 12.21 -10.30 -5.26
N PRO A 73 12.35 -11.08 -4.16
CA PRO A 73 12.51 -12.54 -4.27
C PRO A 73 11.34 -13.28 -4.95
N LEU A 74 10.16 -12.66 -5.05
CA LEU A 74 9.01 -13.26 -5.75
C LEU A 74 9.26 -13.38 -7.27
N THR A 75 10.15 -12.55 -7.83
CA THR A 75 10.57 -12.66 -9.24
C THR A 75 11.20 -14.01 -9.54
N TRP A 76 12.09 -14.48 -8.64
CA TRP A 76 12.78 -15.75 -8.78
C TRP A 76 11.88 -16.94 -8.41
N ALA A 77 11.02 -16.77 -7.40
CA ALA A 77 10.13 -17.83 -6.95
C ALA A 77 8.96 -18.10 -7.92
N PHE A 78 8.51 -17.08 -8.66
CA PHE A 78 7.34 -17.14 -9.55
C PHE A 78 7.59 -16.46 -10.90
N PRO A 79 8.57 -16.93 -11.70
CA PRO A 79 8.87 -16.34 -13.00
C PRO A 79 7.64 -16.40 -13.92
N GLY A 80 7.32 -15.27 -14.57
CA GLY A 80 6.16 -15.15 -15.45
C GLY A 80 4.78 -15.18 -14.76
N LYS A 81 4.77 -15.12 -13.42
CA LYS A 81 3.56 -15.01 -12.58
C LYS A 81 3.75 -13.99 -11.44
N MET A 82 4.69 -13.06 -11.63
CA MET A 82 5.12 -12.12 -10.61
C MET A 82 3.96 -11.23 -10.16
N LEU A 83 3.14 -10.75 -11.09
CA LEU A 83 2.03 -9.85 -10.78
C LEU A 83 1.05 -10.50 -9.80
N ALA A 84 0.63 -11.75 -10.09
CA ALA A 84 -0.25 -12.51 -9.22
C ALA A 84 0.44 -12.85 -7.87
N ALA A 85 1.72 -13.21 -7.89
CA ALA A 85 2.47 -13.50 -6.68
C ALA A 85 2.57 -12.30 -5.74
N MET A 86 2.83 -11.11 -6.27
CA MET A 86 2.87 -9.87 -5.47
C MET A 86 1.49 -9.50 -4.92
N ARG A 87 0.43 -9.63 -5.72
CA ARG A 87 -0.97 -9.44 -5.27
C ARG A 87 -1.31 -10.36 -4.09
N LEU A 88 -0.92 -11.63 -4.17
CA LEU A 88 -1.14 -12.60 -3.09
C LEU A 88 -0.25 -12.35 -1.86
N ALA A 89 0.98 -11.84 -2.05
CA ALA A 89 1.85 -11.43 -0.95
C ALA A 89 1.27 -10.22 -0.19
N THR A 90 0.67 -9.25 -0.89
CA THR A 90 -0.10 -8.16 -0.27
C THR A 90 -1.30 -8.70 0.50
N ALA A 91 -2.08 -9.62 -0.08
CA ALA A 91 -3.20 -10.26 0.61
C ALA A 91 -2.74 -11.00 1.88
N ALA A 92 -1.59 -11.66 1.85
CA ALA A 92 -0.98 -12.28 3.02
C ALA A 92 -0.60 -11.25 4.09
N CYS A 93 -0.05 -10.09 3.70
CA CYS A 93 0.20 -8.98 4.62
C CYS A 93 -1.10 -8.45 5.26
N ALA A 94 -2.20 -8.44 4.52
CA ALA A 94 -3.52 -8.04 5.03
C ALA A 94 -4.01 -9.02 6.11
N VAL A 95 -3.96 -10.33 5.83
CA VAL A 95 -4.32 -11.36 6.84
C VAL A 95 -3.39 -11.28 8.05
N GLY A 96 -2.08 -11.10 7.83
CA GLY A 96 -1.11 -10.88 8.90
C GLY A 96 -1.44 -9.68 9.77
N THR A 97 -1.84 -8.56 9.16
CA THR A 97 -2.29 -7.36 9.87
C THR A 97 -3.51 -7.63 10.75
N LEU A 98 -4.54 -8.33 10.24
CA LEU A 98 -5.74 -8.64 11.02
C LEU A 98 -5.44 -9.60 12.19
N LEU A 99 -4.60 -10.60 11.95
CA LEU A 99 -4.12 -11.52 12.99
C LEU A 99 -3.38 -10.77 14.09
N LEU A 100 -2.43 -9.91 13.71
CA LEU A 100 -1.67 -9.09 14.66
C LEU A 100 -2.58 -8.12 15.41
N LEU A 101 -3.52 -7.46 14.74
CA LEU A 101 -4.47 -6.54 15.37
C LEU A 101 -5.36 -7.25 16.39
N TYR A 102 -5.84 -8.46 16.08
CA TYR A 102 -6.54 -9.30 17.04
C TYR A 102 -5.63 -9.60 18.24
N LEU A 103 -4.38 -10.01 18.01
CA LEU A 103 -3.43 -10.32 19.08
C LEU A 103 -3.08 -9.10 19.95
N VAL A 104 -2.95 -7.91 19.37
CA VAL A 104 -2.71 -6.66 20.11
C VAL A 104 -3.85 -6.43 21.09
N GLN A 105 -5.09 -6.52 20.62
CA GLN A 105 -6.28 -6.35 21.44
C GLN A 105 -6.36 -7.41 22.55
N ARG A 106 -6.11 -8.68 22.20
CA ARG A 106 -6.06 -9.76 23.18
C ARG A 106 -4.99 -9.54 24.25
N ARG A 107 -3.83 -9.02 23.86
CA ARG A 107 -2.72 -8.70 24.77
C ARG A 107 -3.05 -7.50 25.66
N ALA A 108 -3.84 -6.55 25.17
CA ALA A 108 -4.37 -5.40 25.90
C ALA A 108 -5.57 -5.73 26.81
N GLY A 109 -5.94 -7.02 26.95
CA GLY A 109 -7.02 -7.47 27.83
C GLY A 109 -8.42 -7.41 27.22
N VAL A 110 -8.58 -6.90 25.99
CA VAL A 110 -9.88 -6.82 25.30
C VAL A 110 -10.45 -8.22 25.10
N SER A 111 -11.71 -8.45 25.49
CA SER A 111 -12.41 -9.73 25.30
C SER A 111 -12.45 -10.24 23.84
N ARG A 112 -12.70 -11.55 23.65
CA ARG A 112 -12.55 -12.19 22.31
C ARG A 112 -13.57 -11.62 21.32
N GLY A 113 -14.82 -11.47 21.74
CA GLY A 113 -15.88 -10.95 20.88
C GLY A 113 -15.65 -9.51 20.47
N SER A 114 -15.22 -8.64 21.39
CA SER A 114 -14.93 -7.24 21.09
C SER A 114 -13.72 -7.13 20.17
N ALA A 115 -12.68 -7.94 20.39
CA ALA A 115 -11.51 -7.98 19.53
C ALA A 115 -11.83 -8.46 18.10
N VAL A 116 -12.69 -9.48 17.94
CA VAL A 116 -13.15 -9.94 16.63
C VAL A 116 -13.94 -8.86 15.92
N LEU A 117 -14.92 -8.25 16.59
CA LEU A 117 -15.75 -7.20 16.02
C LEU A 117 -14.91 -6.01 15.54
N ALA A 118 -14.02 -5.49 16.38
CA ALA A 118 -13.18 -4.36 16.00
C ALA A 118 -12.19 -4.71 14.87
N THR A 119 -11.63 -5.93 14.86
CA THR A 119 -10.75 -6.39 13.78
C THR A 119 -11.52 -6.47 12.46
N ILE A 120 -12.71 -7.08 12.47
CA ILE A 120 -13.57 -7.16 11.28
C ILE A 120 -13.99 -5.75 10.83
N SER A 121 -14.33 -4.85 11.75
CA SER A 121 -14.66 -3.47 11.42
C SER A 121 -13.52 -2.74 10.69
N MET A 122 -12.26 -2.98 11.06
CA MET A 122 -11.13 -2.41 10.32
C MET A 122 -10.95 -3.10 8.96
N ALA A 123 -11.10 -4.43 8.92
CA ALA A 123 -11.01 -5.22 7.70
C ALA A 123 -12.03 -4.78 6.64
N THR A 124 -13.23 -4.35 7.05
CA THR A 124 -14.32 -3.96 6.15
C THR A 124 -14.29 -2.47 5.77
N THR A 125 -13.22 -1.73 6.08
CA THR A 125 -13.04 -0.38 5.53
C THR A 125 -12.60 -0.45 4.07
N ALA A 126 -13.05 0.50 3.23
CA ALA A 126 -12.64 0.56 1.83
C ALA A 126 -11.12 0.69 1.67
N ALA A 127 -10.46 1.43 2.56
CA ALA A 127 -9.01 1.58 2.54
C ALA A 127 -8.30 0.23 2.75
N PHE A 128 -8.73 -0.54 3.74
CA PHE A 128 -8.18 -1.88 3.98
C PHE A 128 -8.49 -2.83 2.81
N GLN A 129 -9.73 -2.83 2.31
CA GLN A 129 -10.16 -3.69 1.22
C GLN A 129 -9.40 -3.43 -0.08
N PHE A 130 -9.23 -2.15 -0.45
CA PHE A 130 -8.45 -1.75 -1.62
C PHE A 130 -6.98 -2.11 -1.47
N THR A 131 -6.34 -1.69 -0.39
CA THR A 131 -4.89 -1.93 -0.19
C THR A 131 -4.54 -3.39 0.05
N ALA A 132 -5.49 -4.23 0.48
CA ALA A 132 -5.32 -5.67 0.56
C ALA A 132 -5.36 -6.35 -0.82
N SER A 133 -6.00 -5.72 -1.81
CA SER A 133 -6.23 -6.33 -3.11
C SER A 133 -5.25 -5.88 -4.20
N VAL A 134 -4.52 -4.77 -4.03
CA VAL A 134 -3.58 -4.23 -5.04
C VAL A 134 -2.11 -4.25 -4.59
N THR A 135 -1.17 -4.31 -5.52
CA THR A 135 0.27 -4.31 -5.20
C THR A 135 0.79 -2.91 -4.93
N ARG A 136 0.78 -2.51 -3.66
CA ARG A 136 1.24 -1.19 -3.20
C ARG A 136 1.96 -1.30 -1.87
N ASN A 137 2.78 -0.30 -1.55
CA ASN A 137 3.50 -0.22 -0.27
C ASN A 137 2.61 0.17 0.93
N ASP A 138 1.30 -0.03 0.89
CA ASP A 138 0.38 0.34 1.97
C ASP A 138 0.24 -0.77 3.03
N MET A 139 0.07 -2.01 2.59
CA MET A 139 -0.28 -3.10 3.50
C MET A 139 0.92 -3.62 4.31
N LEU A 140 2.10 -3.68 3.69
CA LEU A 140 3.34 -4.08 4.38
C LEU A 140 3.66 -3.19 5.61
N PRO A 141 3.74 -1.85 5.50
CA PRO A 141 3.98 -1.01 6.66
C PRO A 141 2.84 -1.05 7.68
N THR A 142 1.59 -1.26 7.27
CA THR A 142 0.50 -1.49 8.24
C THR A 142 0.73 -2.75 9.06
N MET A 143 1.15 -3.85 8.43
CA MET A 143 1.48 -5.09 9.14
C MET A 143 2.64 -4.87 10.12
N LEU A 144 3.72 -4.21 9.67
CA LEU A 144 4.90 -3.90 10.48
C LEU A 144 4.54 -2.98 11.66
N ALA A 145 3.77 -1.91 11.43
CA ALA A 145 3.30 -1.02 12.47
C ALA A 145 2.36 -1.71 13.48
N THR A 146 1.55 -2.66 13.02
CA THR A 146 0.68 -3.46 13.91
C THR A 146 1.51 -4.42 14.77
N LEU A 147 2.57 -5.01 14.22
CA LEU A 147 3.54 -5.80 15.00
C LEU A 147 4.30 -4.93 16.01
N ALA A 148 4.71 -3.72 15.61
CA ALA A 148 5.30 -2.75 16.53
C ALA A 148 4.33 -2.41 17.67
N MET A 149 3.05 -2.20 17.36
CA MET A 149 1.99 -1.97 18.35
C MET A 149 1.84 -3.18 19.30
N LEU A 150 1.89 -4.42 18.81
CA LEU A 150 1.84 -5.62 19.65
C LEU A 150 3.01 -5.67 20.63
N LEU A 151 4.21 -5.36 20.14
CA LEU A 151 5.43 -5.33 20.94
C LEU A 151 5.41 -4.19 21.96
N MET A 152 4.83 -3.04 21.62
CA MET A 152 4.60 -1.95 22.58
C MET A 152 3.65 -2.37 23.70
N ILE A 153 2.51 -2.99 23.40
CA ILE A 153 1.59 -3.49 24.43
C ILE A 153 2.28 -4.56 25.30
N ALA A 154 3.13 -5.42 24.71
CA ALA A 154 3.93 -6.35 25.49
C ALA A 154 4.98 -5.65 26.37
N ALA A 155 5.57 -4.56 25.87
CA ALA A 155 6.55 -3.75 26.58
C ALA A 155 5.93 -3.01 27.78
N LEU A 156 4.71 -2.48 27.63
CA LEU A 156 3.97 -1.84 28.71
C LEU A 156 3.67 -2.78 29.87
N HIS A 157 3.36 -4.05 29.56
CA HIS A 157 3.08 -5.05 30.59
C HIS A 157 4.32 -5.68 31.24
N ILE A 158 5.39 -5.94 30.46
CA ILE A 158 6.56 -6.71 30.93
C ILE A 158 7.73 -5.79 31.31
N GLY A 159 7.79 -4.56 30.79
CA GLY A 159 8.85 -3.59 31.09
C GLY A 159 10.24 -3.92 30.52
N ARG A 160 10.39 -4.97 29.69
CA ARG A 160 11.72 -5.36 29.15
C ARG A 160 12.15 -4.49 27.97
N ARG A 161 13.38 -3.95 28.05
CA ARG A 161 14.04 -3.12 27.01
C ARG A 161 14.00 -3.72 25.61
N ARG A 162 14.16 -5.04 25.48
CA ARG A 162 14.11 -5.74 24.18
C ARG A 162 12.80 -5.56 23.41
N HIS A 163 11.65 -5.44 24.10
CA HIS A 163 10.37 -5.24 23.43
C HIS A 163 10.23 -3.80 22.92
N TRP A 164 10.73 -2.82 23.68
CA TRP A 164 10.82 -1.42 23.23
C TRP A 164 11.73 -1.28 22.02
N PHE A 165 12.92 -1.89 22.06
CA PHE A 165 13.83 -1.92 20.92
C PHE A 165 13.19 -2.60 19.69
N ALA A 166 12.61 -3.79 19.85
CA ALA A 166 11.97 -4.50 18.76
C ALA A 166 10.78 -3.71 18.18
N ALA A 167 9.95 -3.08 19.02
CA ALA A 167 8.89 -2.20 18.56
C ALA A 167 9.45 -1.04 17.72
N GLY A 168 10.57 -0.47 18.16
CA GLY A 168 11.28 0.58 17.42
C GLY A 168 11.70 0.10 16.04
N VAL A 169 12.35 -1.07 15.96
CA VAL A 169 12.75 -1.67 14.69
C VAL A 169 11.56 -1.79 13.74
N PHE A 170 10.42 -2.30 14.20
CA PHE A 170 9.25 -2.46 13.34
C PHE A 170 8.57 -1.15 12.95
N PHE A 171 8.57 -0.11 13.81
CA PHE A 171 8.15 1.23 13.40
C PHE A 171 9.11 1.83 12.36
N GLY A 172 10.43 1.69 12.55
CA GLY A 172 11.43 2.12 11.58
C GLY A 172 11.28 1.40 10.24
N LEU A 173 11.04 0.09 10.24
CA LEU A 173 10.76 -0.68 9.04
C LEU A 173 9.46 -0.24 8.35
N ALA A 174 8.40 0.07 9.12
CA ALA A 174 7.16 0.62 8.54
C ALA A 174 7.43 1.95 7.81
N ILE A 175 8.23 2.84 8.42
CA ILE A 175 8.67 4.09 7.78
C ILE A 175 9.52 3.80 6.52
N ALA A 176 10.41 2.81 6.59
CA ALA A 176 11.25 2.35 5.48
C ALA A 176 10.49 1.67 4.34
N ALA A 177 9.22 1.32 4.54
CA ALA A 177 8.31 0.91 3.48
C ALA A 177 7.43 2.07 2.97
N LYS A 178 7.00 2.99 3.85
CA LYS A 178 6.19 4.16 3.47
C LYS A 178 6.29 5.32 4.47
N LEU A 179 6.61 6.52 3.97
CA LEU A 179 6.89 7.69 4.82
C LEU A 179 5.68 8.22 5.60
N ASN A 180 4.45 7.99 5.14
CA ASN A 180 3.26 8.48 5.86
C ASN A 180 3.04 7.76 7.21
N PHE A 181 3.87 6.77 7.56
CA PHE A 181 3.94 6.15 8.89
C PHE A 181 4.86 6.90 9.87
N ILE A 182 5.61 7.93 9.43
CA ILE A 182 6.44 8.76 10.32
C ILE A 182 5.62 9.36 11.47
N PRO A 183 4.47 10.02 11.23
CA PRO A 183 3.69 10.61 12.32
C PRO A 183 3.16 9.57 13.32
N LEU A 184 2.85 8.37 12.85
CA LEU A 184 2.43 7.25 13.71
C LEU A 184 3.57 6.80 14.64
N GLY A 185 4.77 6.59 14.09
CA GLY A 185 5.97 6.24 14.87
C GLY A 185 6.37 7.35 15.83
N ALA A 186 6.29 8.62 15.40
CA ALA A 186 6.54 9.78 16.24
C ALA A 186 5.56 9.88 17.43
N ALA A 187 4.27 9.59 17.21
CA ALA A 187 3.29 9.56 18.29
C ALA A 187 3.58 8.45 19.30
N ALA A 188 3.97 7.26 18.85
CA ALA A 188 4.42 6.18 19.74
C ALA A 188 5.68 6.58 20.54
N GLY A 189 6.64 7.25 19.89
CA GLY A 189 7.83 7.81 20.53
C GLY A 189 7.51 8.89 21.56
N GLY A 190 6.60 9.82 21.25
CA GLY A 190 6.14 10.87 22.15
C GLY A 190 5.46 10.30 23.40
N PHE A 191 4.58 9.31 23.21
CA PHE A 191 3.99 8.57 24.32
C PHE A 191 5.06 7.91 25.20
N ALA A 192 6.02 7.20 24.59
CA ALA A 192 7.12 6.56 25.32
C ALA A 192 8.00 7.57 26.05
N LEU A 193 8.30 8.72 25.44
CA LEU A 193 9.12 9.77 26.02
C LEU A 193 8.44 10.42 27.23
N LEU A 194 7.12 10.62 27.18
CA LEU A 194 6.41 11.24 28.29
C LEU A 194 6.16 10.27 29.45
N ALA A 195 5.71 9.04 29.16
CA ALA A 195 5.31 8.09 30.19
C ALA A 195 6.42 7.10 30.60
N TYR A 196 7.42 6.85 29.74
CA TYR A 196 8.42 5.80 29.91
C TYR A 196 9.84 6.24 29.47
N ARG A 197 10.28 7.45 29.85
CA ARG A 197 11.55 8.10 29.44
C ARG A 197 12.75 7.17 29.25
N ARG A 198 13.04 6.31 30.24
CA ARG A 198 14.20 5.39 30.20
C ARG A 198 14.11 4.34 29.09
N HIS A 199 12.90 4.01 28.65
CA HIS A 199 12.64 3.04 27.59
C HIS A 199 12.51 3.68 26.21
N ALA A 200 12.18 4.98 26.15
CA ALA A 200 12.09 5.73 24.90
C ALA A 200 13.41 5.70 24.11
N LEU A 201 14.57 5.70 24.78
CA LEU A 201 15.87 5.53 24.12
C LEU A 201 15.97 4.21 23.36
N TRP A 202 15.52 3.10 23.94
CA TRP A 202 15.56 1.79 23.27
C TRP A 202 14.63 1.75 22.06
N LEU A 203 13.45 2.36 22.18
CA LEU A 203 12.53 2.53 21.06
C LEU A 203 13.18 3.35 19.93
N ALA A 204 13.85 4.45 20.25
CA ALA A 204 14.54 5.29 19.28
C ALA A 204 15.71 4.56 18.60
N LEU A 205 16.56 3.86 19.37
CA LEU A 205 17.64 3.02 18.82
C LEU A 205 17.10 1.92 17.91
N GLY A 206 15.98 1.30 18.28
CA GLY A 206 15.28 0.35 17.44
C GLY A 206 14.81 0.99 16.15
N ALA A 207 14.17 2.17 16.21
CA ALA A 207 13.69 2.89 15.04
C ALA A 207 14.83 3.26 14.09
N LEU A 208 15.96 3.72 14.63
CA LEU A 208 17.18 3.98 13.84
C LEU A 208 17.69 2.72 13.12
N ALA A 209 17.69 1.57 13.80
CA ALA A 209 18.03 0.30 13.17
C ALA A 209 16.98 -0.11 12.09
N GLY A 210 15.69 0.14 12.35
CA GLY A 210 14.62 -0.15 11.40
C GLY A 210 14.65 0.68 10.12
N ILE A 211 15.14 1.93 10.18
CA ILE A 211 15.30 2.79 8.99
C ILE A 211 16.60 2.52 8.23
N ALA A 212 17.45 1.58 8.67
CA ALA A 212 18.69 1.24 7.99
C ALA A 212 18.53 0.96 6.48
N PRO A 213 17.48 0.27 5.98
CA PRO A 213 17.25 0.11 4.55
C PRO A 213 17.19 1.44 3.78
N MET A 214 16.53 2.46 4.33
CA MET A 214 16.49 3.80 3.72
C MET A 214 17.86 4.46 3.74
N LEU A 215 18.58 4.38 4.85
CA LEU A 215 19.91 5.00 4.99
C LEU A 215 20.91 4.38 4.01
N MET A 216 20.87 3.05 3.83
CA MET A 216 21.68 2.34 2.84
C MET A 216 21.37 2.79 1.41
N ALA A 217 20.09 2.91 1.07
CA ALA A 217 19.67 3.33 -0.26
C ALA A 217 20.01 4.80 -0.54
N TRP A 218 19.86 5.68 0.46
CA TRP A 218 20.32 7.07 0.39
C TRP A 218 21.83 7.17 0.21
N ALA A 219 22.61 6.40 0.98
CA ALA A 219 24.07 6.40 0.85
C ALA A 219 24.55 5.91 -0.52
N ALA A 220 23.81 4.99 -1.16
CA ALA A 220 24.16 4.48 -2.49
C ALA A 220 23.91 5.49 -3.62
N ALA A 221 22.86 6.31 -3.52
CA ALA A 221 22.52 7.33 -4.53
C ALA A 221 21.73 8.49 -3.90
N PRO A 222 22.39 9.44 -3.22
CA PRO A 222 21.71 10.47 -2.42
C PRO A 222 20.75 11.34 -3.24
N ALA A 223 21.14 11.75 -4.45
CA ALA A 223 20.34 12.62 -5.32
C ALA A 223 19.07 11.91 -5.80
N ALA A 224 19.21 10.70 -6.38
CA ALA A 224 18.08 9.91 -6.85
C ALA A 224 17.15 9.48 -5.71
N PHE A 225 17.70 9.13 -4.53
CA PHE A 225 16.89 8.84 -3.34
C PHE A 225 16.09 10.08 -2.90
N SER A 226 16.75 11.23 -2.79
CA SER A 226 16.11 12.47 -2.32
C SER A 226 15.01 12.91 -3.30
N TYR A 227 15.28 12.81 -4.60
CA TYR A 227 14.27 13.04 -5.61
C TYR A 227 13.08 12.08 -5.46
N GLY A 228 13.35 10.78 -5.48
CA GLY A 228 12.31 9.76 -5.50
C GLY A 228 11.45 9.74 -4.24
N VAL A 229 12.08 9.86 -3.07
CA VAL A 229 11.41 9.68 -1.77
C VAL A 229 10.83 10.98 -1.21
N VAL A 230 11.43 12.13 -1.51
CA VAL A 230 11.03 13.43 -0.93
C VAL A 230 10.55 14.41 -2.00
N THR A 231 11.40 14.78 -2.95
CA THR A 231 11.11 15.86 -3.90
C THR A 231 9.88 15.55 -4.76
N PHE A 232 9.80 14.33 -5.31
CA PHE A 232 8.68 13.95 -6.17
C PHE A 232 7.34 14.03 -5.42
N ALA A 233 7.27 13.53 -4.19
CA ALA A 233 6.05 13.59 -3.39
C ALA A 233 5.64 15.05 -3.04
N ALA A 234 6.62 15.95 -2.93
CA ALA A 234 6.39 17.36 -2.62
C ALA A 234 6.00 18.21 -3.84
N SER A 235 6.38 17.82 -5.06
CA SER A 235 6.18 18.66 -6.27
C SER A 235 5.41 17.98 -7.39
N GLY A 236 5.61 16.68 -7.63
CA GLY A 236 5.06 15.94 -8.76
C GLY A 236 3.53 15.95 -8.80
N PRO A 237 2.82 15.50 -7.74
CA PRO A 237 1.37 15.56 -7.68
C PRO A 237 0.84 16.98 -7.93
N PHE A 238 1.43 18.00 -7.32
CA PHE A 238 0.99 19.40 -7.49
C PHE A 238 1.10 19.86 -8.94
N ALA A 239 2.26 19.61 -9.58
CA ALA A 239 2.49 19.94 -10.98
C ALA A 239 1.51 19.22 -11.91
N TRP A 240 1.26 17.93 -11.67
CA TRP A 240 0.34 17.13 -12.48
C TRP A 240 -1.10 17.61 -12.39
N TYR A 241 -1.61 17.85 -11.17
CA TYR A 241 -2.98 18.30 -10.96
C TYR A 241 -3.20 19.71 -11.49
N ALA A 242 -2.23 20.63 -11.29
CA ALA A 242 -2.27 21.95 -11.88
C ALA A 242 -2.31 21.91 -13.41
N ALA A 243 -1.47 21.09 -14.05
CA ALA A 243 -1.43 20.93 -15.50
C ALA A 243 -2.72 20.33 -16.10
N ASN A 244 -3.48 19.57 -15.30
CA ASN A 244 -4.79 19.03 -15.69
C ASN A 244 -5.96 19.97 -15.37
N GLY A 245 -5.70 21.17 -14.82
CA GLY A 245 -6.77 22.09 -14.39
C GLY A 245 -7.54 21.62 -13.15
N ALA A 246 -6.99 20.68 -12.39
CA ALA A 246 -7.57 20.09 -11.18
C ALA A 246 -6.81 20.52 -9.91
N GLY A 247 -6.29 21.76 -9.90
CA GLY A 247 -5.51 22.30 -8.77
C GLY A 247 -6.35 22.49 -7.50
N ASP A 248 -7.66 22.61 -7.64
CA ASP A 248 -8.64 22.67 -6.55
C ASP A 248 -8.68 21.38 -5.70
N GLU A 249 -8.41 20.21 -6.29
CA GLU A 249 -8.28 18.93 -5.55
C GLU A 249 -7.12 18.95 -4.53
N LEU A 250 -6.21 19.93 -4.63
CA LEU A 250 -5.08 20.10 -3.71
C LEU A 250 -5.39 21.06 -2.55
N ALA A 251 -6.54 21.75 -2.60
CA ALA A 251 -6.93 22.71 -1.57
C ALA A 251 -7.20 22.02 -0.22
N LEU A 252 -6.93 22.74 0.88
CA LEU A 252 -7.15 22.20 2.23
C LEU A 252 -8.60 21.78 2.48
N GLY A 253 -9.58 22.54 1.95
CA GLY A 253 -11.01 22.22 2.08
C GLY A 253 -11.36 20.86 1.44
N GLU A 254 -10.95 20.65 0.19
CA GLU A 254 -11.14 19.38 -0.50
C GLU A 254 -10.40 18.24 0.20
N LYS A 255 -9.19 18.51 0.70
CA LYS A 255 -8.41 17.54 1.47
C LYS A 255 -9.17 16.99 2.68
N PHE A 256 -9.84 17.86 3.45
CA PHE A 256 -10.69 17.47 4.58
C PHE A 256 -11.94 16.72 4.14
N ALA A 257 -12.60 17.19 3.07
CA ALA A 257 -13.78 16.54 2.51
C ALA A 257 -13.46 15.11 2.04
N ASP A 258 -12.35 14.93 1.32
CA ASP A 258 -11.88 13.63 0.87
C ASP A 258 -11.48 12.72 2.03
N LEU A 259 -10.78 13.23 3.05
CA LEU A 259 -10.45 12.43 4.23
C LEU A 259 -11.72 11.93 4.94
N ALA A 260 -12.71 12.81 5.14
CA ALA A 260 -13.99 12.43 5.72
C ALA A 260 -14.72 11.38 4.86
N LYS A 261 -14.74 11.58 3.54
CA LYS A 261 -15.30 10.62 2.57
C LYS A 261 -14.61 9.27 2.62
N TYR A 262 -13.28 9.21 2.73
CA TYR A 262 -12.54 7.95 2.83
C TYR A 262 -12.80 7.24 4.16
N LEU A 263 -12.88 7.98 5.27
CA LEU A 263 -13.23 7.41 6.57
C LEU A 263 -14.68 6.91 6.62
N TRP A 264 -15.60 7.56 5.90
CA TRP A 264 -17.01 7.17 5.80
C TRP A 264 -17.23 5.91 4.96
N ARG A 265 -16.33 5.60 4.02
CA ARG A 265 -16.39 4.36 3.21
C ARG A 265 -15.98 3.13 4.02
N GLY A 266 -16.68 2.88 5.12
CA GLY A 266 -16.39 1.83 6.07
C GLY A 266 -16.67 2.24 7.52
N PRO A 267 -16.34 1.37 8.48
CA PRO A 267 -16.56 1.66 9.90
C PRO A 267 -15.62 2.69 10.52
N ALA A 268 -14.63 3.24 9.80
CA ALA A 268 -13.57 4.05 10.39
C ALA A 268 -14.09 5.36 11.00
N LEU A 269 -14.87 6.16 10.25
CA LEU A 269 -15.43 7.42 10.76
C LEU A 269 -16.36 7.17 11.96
N MET A 270 -17.21 6.14 11.85
CA MET A 270 -18.12 5.76 12.93
C MET A 270 -17.36 5.33 14.20
N SER A 271 -16.31 4.53 14.04
CA SER A 271 -15.45 4.10 15.14
C SER A 271 -14.79 5.30 15.82
N LEU A 272 -14.28 6.25 15.04
CA LEU A 272 -13.66 7.47 15.57
C LEU A 272 -14.68 8.30 16.38
N ALA A 273 -15.89 8.50 15.85
CA ALA A 273 -16.96 9.22 16.55
C ALA A 273 -17.37 8.52 17.86
N MET A 274 -17.53 7.19 17.84
CA MET A 274 -17.84 6.40 19.03
C MET A 274 -16.74 6.50 20.10
N ILE A 275 -15.47 6.40 19.69
CA ILE A 275 -14.32 6.51 20.60
C ILE A 275 -14.24 7.92 21.23
N LEU A 276 -14.45 8.97 20.44
CA LEU A 276 -14.46 10.35 20.94
C LEU A 276 -15.61 10.58 21.92
N GLY A 277 -16.83 10.15 21.57
CA GLY A 277 -17.99 10.25 22.45
C GLY A 277 -17.79 9.48 23.76
N HIS A 278 -17.23 8.26 23.68
CA HIS A 278 -16.89 7.45 24.84
C HIS A 278 -15.80 8.10 25.72
N GLY A 279 -14.76 8.67 25.11
CA GLY A 279 -13.70 9.38 25.81
C GLY A 279 -14.22 10.60 26.55
N TRP A 280 -15.10 11.39 25.91
CA TRP A 280 -15.73 12.55 26.53
C TRP A 280 -16.65 12.17 27.69
N ALA A 281 -17.49 11.14 27.53
CA ALA A 281 -18.38 10.64 28.58
C ALA A 281 -17.63 10.13 29.82
N ASN A 282 -16.38 9.67 29.64
CA ASN A 282 -15.52 9.17 30.71
C ASN A 282 -14.41 10.15 31.10
N ARG A 283 -14.54 11.44 30.75
CA ARG A 283 -13.57 12.47 31.16
C ARG A 283 -13.44 12.48 32.69
N GLY A 284 -12.21 12.39 33.19
CA GLY A 284 -11.91 12.33 34.63
C GLY A 284 -11.71 10.93 35.19
N ARG A 285 -11.99 9.86 34.44
CA ARG A 285 -11.59 8.49 34.84
C ARG A 285 -10.12 8.24 34.48
N ALA A 286 -9.43 7.46 35.30
CA ALA A 286 -8.08 7.01 35.00
C ALA A 286 -8.07 6.23 33.68
N CYS A 287 -7.23 6.67 32.74
CA CYS A 287 -7.12 6.05 31.42
C CYS A 287 -6.00 5.01 31.44
N PRO A 288 -6.25 3.72 31.17
CA PRO A 288 -5.21 2.71 31.16
C PRO A 288 -4.16 3.01 30.06
N PRO A 289 -2.89 2.64 30.26
CA PRO A 289 -1.80 3.03 29.36
C PRO A 289 -1.99 2.53 27.92
N GLU A 290 -2.63 1.37 27.72
CA GLU A 290 -2.95 0.83 26.39
C GLU A 290 -3.92 1.73 25.63
N ARG A 291 -4.91 2.30 26.33
CA ARG A 291 -5.88 3.24 25.75
C ARG A 291 -5.24 4.58 25.44
N GLN A 292 -4.40 5.10 26.34
CA GLN A 292 -3.64 6.32 26.08
C GLN A 292 -2.75 6.15 24.86
N PHE A 293 -2.00 5.05 24.78
CA PHE A 293 -1.16 4.72 23.64
C PHE A 293 -1.95 4.66 22.34
N ALA A 294 -3.12 4.00 22.33
CA ALA A 294 -3.99 3.96 21.16
C ALA A 294 -4.44 5.36 20.71
N TYR A 295 -4.78 6.26 21.65
CA TYR A 295 -5.16 7.64 21.33
C TYR A 295 -4.01 8.46 20.74
N TRP A 296 -2.80 8.33 21.30
CA TRP A 296 -1.60 8.94 20.71
C TRP A 296 -1.40 8.46 19.28
N MET A 297 -1.47 7.14 19.05
CA MET A 297 -1.34 6.57 17.72
C MET A 297 -2.48 6.96 16.77
N ILE A 298 -3.72 7.13 17.25
CA ILE A 298 -4.81 7.68 16.44
C ILE A 298 -4.48 9.09 15.96
N GLY A 299 -3.97 9.96 16.86
CA GLY A 299 -3.52 11.30 16.49
C GLY A 299 -2.41 11.27 15.43
N GLY A 300 -1.38 10.45 15.64
CA GLY A 300 -0.32 10.23 14.66
C GLY A 300 -0.83 9.66 13.34
N GLY A 301 -1.75 8.70 13.37
CA GLY A 301 -2.37 8.09 12.19
C GLY A 301 -3.22 9.07 11.39
N LEU A 302 -3.96 9.96 12.06
CA LEU A 302 -4.71 11.06 11.41
C LEU A 302 -3.78 12.05 10.72
N ILE A 303 -2.68 12.45 11.38
CA ILE A 303 -1.66 13.30 10.75
C ILE A 303 -1.03 12.59 9.56
N GLY A 304 -0.69 11.30 9.70
CA GLY A 304 -0.15 10.48 8.61
C GLY A 304 -1.10 10.35 7.42
N ALA A 305 -2.40 10.24 7.67
CA ALA A 305 -3.43 10.21 6.63
C ALA A 305 -3.64 11.56 5.95
N ALA A 306 -3.53 12.65 6.71
CA ALA A 306 -3.68 14.01 6.22
C ALA A 306 -2.38 14.62 5.69
N LEU A 307 -1.22 13.95 5.77
CA LEU A 307 0.03 14.54 5.30
C LEU A 307 0.12 14.58 3.77
N PRO A 308 -0.10 13.47 3.03
CA PRO A 308 0.03 13.46 1.58
C PRO A 308 -1.03 14.35 0.90
N THR A 309 -0.67 14.93 -0.25
CA THR A 309 -1.58 15.74 -1.08
C THR A 309 -1.47 15.27 -2.54
N PRO A 310 -2.59 15.00 -3.24
CA PRO A 310 -3.97 15.01 -2.73
C PRO A 310 -4.23 13.88 -1.71
N SER A 311 -5.33 13.99 -0.97
CA SER A 311 -5.82 12.92 -0.11
C SER A 311 -6.22 11.72 -0.97
N GLN A 312 -5.78 10.52 -0.60
CA GLN A 312 -6.14 9.27 -1.28
C GLN A 312 -6.56 8.22 -0.25
N LEU A 313 -7.41 7.30 -0.69
CA LEU A 313 -8.06 6.31 0.17
C LEU A 313 -7.05 5.51 1.02
N GLN A 314 -5.96 5.08 0.41
CA GLN A 314 -4.91 4.27 1.03
C GLN A 314 -4.09 5.02 2.11
N TYR A 315 -4.11 6.36 2.13
CA TYR A 315 -3.39 7.10 3.16
C TYR A 315 -4.03 6.97 4.54
N VAL A 316 -5.26 6.45 4.65
CA VAL A 316 -5.92 6.14 5.92
C VAL A 316 -5.28 4.94 6.65
N MET A 317 -4.47 4.13 5.97
CA MET A 317 -3.93 2.88 6.53
C MET A 317 -3.14 3.00 7.86
N PRO A 318 -2.34 4.05 8.14
CA PRO A 318 -1.69 4.24 9.44
C PRO A 318 -2.66 4.39 10.62
N LEU A 319 -3.90 4.85 10.37
CA LEU A 319 -4.92 5.05 11.39
C LEU A 319 -5.64 3.76 11.80
N LEU A 320 -5.80 2.80 10.89
CA LEU A 320 -6.70 1.67 11.11
C LEU A 320 -6.29 0.76 12.28
N PRO A 321 -5.01 0.35 12.45
CA PRO A 321 -4.64 -0.49 13.59
C PRO A 321 -4.90 0.14 14.97
N PRO A 322 -4.44 1.38 15.27
CA PRO A 322 -4.72 1.97 16.57
C PRO A 322 -6.20 2.30 16.78
N LEU A 323 -6.93 2.63 15.71
CA LEU A 323 -8.38 2.79 15.76
C LEU A 323 -9.08 1.48 16.14
N GLY A 324 -8.66 0.35 15.55
CA GLY A 324 -9.15 -0.97 15.89
C GLY A 324 -8.87 -1.35 17.35
N LEU A 325 -7.67 -1.05 17.86
CA LEU A 325 -7.34 -1.26 19.27
C LEU A 325 -8.25 -0.45 20.20
N ALA A 326 -8.39 0.85 19.96
CA ALA A 326 -9.24 1.72 20.76
C ALA A 326 -10.72 1.31 20.71
N LEU A 327 -11.21 0.92 19.52
CA LEU A 327 -12.57 0.41 19.33
C LEU A 327 -12.78 -0.89 20.13
N GLY A 328 -11.82 -1.81 20.08
CA GLY A 328 -11.87 -3.05 20.84
C GLY A 328 -12.02 -2.81 22.35
N ILE A 329 -11.20 -1.89 22.90
CA ILE A 329 -11.26 -1.49 24.31
C ILE A 329 -12.64 -0.87 24.63
N MET A 330 -13.13 0.05 23.79
CA MET A 330 -14.43 0.69 23.98
C MET A 330 -15.59 -0.31 23.94
N LEU A 331 -15.58 -1.26 22.99
CA LEU A 331 -16.61 -2.30 22.89
C LEU A 331 -16.59 -3.26 24.08
N ASP A 332 -15.46 -3.38 24.77
CA ASP A 332 -15.35 -4.16 26.00
C ASP A 332 -15.96 -3.43 27.20
N ASP A 333 -15.65 -2.15 27.36
CA ASP A 333 -16.30 -1.29 28.35
C ASP A 333 -17.82 -1.28 28.14
N ALA A 334 -18.27 -1.25 26.88
CA ALA A 334 -19.67 -1.27 26.50
C ALA A 334 -20.45 -2.50 26.98
N ARG A 335 -19.77 -3.58 27.41
CA ARG A 335 -20.43 -4.76 27.99
C ARG A 335 -21.17 -4.45 29.29
N ALA A 336 -20.70 -3.45 30.03
CA ALA A 336 -21.31 -3.02 31.28
C ALA A 336 -22.43 -1.98 31.05
N TRP A 337 -22.66 -1.52 29.83
CA TRP A 337 -23.68 -0.51 29.55
C TRP A 337 -25.08 -1.15 29.61
N HIS A 338 -26.05 -0.38 30.13
CA HIS A 338 -27.42 -0.86 30.31
C HIS A 338 -28.18 -1.02 28.98
N GLY A 339 -28.99 -2.08 28.89
CA GLY A 339 -30.03 -2.24 27.86
C GLY A 339 -29.54 -2.45 26.43
N ARG A 340 -30.12 -1.71 25.48
CA ARG A 340 -29.97 -1.91 24.03
C ARG A 340 -28.80 -1.17 23.38
N MET A 341 -28.01 -0.41 24.15
CA MET A 341 -26.96 0.45 23.60
C MET A 341 -25.88 -0.33 22.85
N ARG A 342 -25.29 -1.36 23.49
CA ARG A 342 -24.22 -2.16 22.87
C ARG A 342 -24.69 -2.89 21.60
N PRO A 343 -25.85 -3.58 21.58
CA PRO A 343 -26.42 -4.11 20.34
C PRO A 343 -26.60 -3.05 19.24
N GLY A 344 -27.09 -1.85 19.61
CA GLY A 344 -27.24 -0.73 18.66
C GLY A 344 -25.93 -0.29 18.04
N LEU A 345 -24.85 -0.18 18.83
CA LEU A 345 -23.51 0.15 18.32
C LEU A 345 -23.00 -0.93 17.35
N ILE A 346 -23.18 -2.21 17.70
CA ILE A 346 -22.76 -3.32 16.84
C ILE A 346 -23.54 -3.29 15.52
N ALA A 347 -24.85 -3.08 15.56
CA ALA A 347 -25.67 -2.93 14.36
C ALA A 347 -25.18 -1.77 13.49
N LEU A 348 -24.84 -0.63 14.09
CA LEU A 348 -24.32 0.54 13.38
C LEU A 348 -22.95 0.26 12.73
N LEU A 349 -22.05 -0.47 13.40
CA LEU A 349 -20.78 -0.90 12.82
C LEU A 349 -20.99 -1.88 11.65
N CYS A 350 -21.95 -2.80 11.76
CA CYS A 350 -22.31 -3.72 10.68
C CYS A 350 -22.85 -2.97 9.46
N LEU A 351 -23.72 -1.97 9.67
CA LEU A 351 -24.22 -1.12 8.58
C LEU A 351 -23.09 -0.29 7.95
N ALA A 352 -22.20 0.27 8.76
CA ALA A 352 -21.05 1.04 8.28
C ALA A 352 -20.01 0.18 7.53
N ALA A 353 -20.03 -1.16 7.69
CA ALA A 353 -19.16 -2.06 6.94
C ALA A 353 -19.56 -2.22 5.47
N VAL A 354 -20.84 -2.02 5.13
CA VAL A 354 -21.36 -2.27 3.78
C VAL A 354 -20.66 -1.41 2.72
N PRO A 355 -20.54 -0.07 2.86
CA PRO A 355 -19.88 0.77 1.86
C PRO A 355 -18.43 0.37 1.56
N GLY A 356 -17.71 -0.17 2.55
CA GLY A 356 -16.32 -0.56 2.38
C GLY A 356 -16.15 -1.89 1.62
N LEU A 357 -17.12 -2.79 1.70
CA LEU A 357 -17.11 -4.08 1.01
C LEU A 357 -17.66 -4.01 -0.43
N LEU A 358 -18.50 -3.01 -0.74
CA LEU A 358 -19.18 -2.91 -2.04
C LEU A 358 -18.23 -2.96 -3.25
N PRO A 359 -17.12 -2.19 -3.31
CA PRO A 359 -16.24 -2.23 -4.48
C PRO A 359 -15.60 -3.60 -4.70
N SER A 360 -15.03 -4.21 -3.65
CA SER A 360 -14.44 -5.55 -3.71
C SER A 360 -15.46 -6.61 -4.12
N GLY A 361 -16.68 -6.56 -3.56
CA GLY A 361 -17.77 -7.46 -3.97
C GLY A 361 -18.14 -7.30 -5.44
N GLY A 362 -18.19 -6.07 -5.95
CA GLY A 362 -18.39 -5.77 -7.37
C GLY A 362 -17.29 -6.35 -8.26
N HIS A 363 -16.02 -6.23 -7.85
CA HIS A 363 -14.89 -6.82 -8.57
C HIS A 363 -14.95 -8.35 -8.60
N VAL A 364 -15.28 -9.00 -7.48
CA VAL A 364 -15.45 -10.46 -7.42
C VAL A 364 -16.60 -10.90 -8.34
N ALA A 365 -17.73 -10.18 -8.33
CA ALA A 365 -18.84 -10.47 -9.22
C ALA A 365 -18.52 -10.23 -10.71
N ALA A 366 -17.67 -9.25 -11.03
CA ALA A 366 -17.18 -9.05 -12.39
C ALA A 366 -16.24 -10.19 -12.82
N MET A 367 -15.38 -10.65 -11.91
CA MET A 367 -14.45 -11.76 -12.17
C MET A 367 -15.19 -13.07 -12.49
N THR A 368 -16.33 -13.36 -11.84
CA THR A 368 -17.10 -14.56 -12.17
C THR A 368 -17.72 -14.53 -13.57
N ARG A 369 -17.89 -13.35 -14.16
CA ARG A 369 -18.45 -13.17 -15.52
C ARG A 369 -17.40 -13.05 -16.60
N HIS A 370 -16.28 -12.39 -16.30
CA HIS A 370 -15.27 -11.99 -17.30
C HIS A 370 -13.89 -12.62 -17.07
N GLY A 371 -13.71 -13.42 -16.01
CA GLY A 371 -12.42 -13.94 -15.60
C GLY A 371 -11.60 -12.94 -14.78
N SER A 372 -10.45 -13.39 -14.27
CA SER A 372 -9.57 -12.55 -13.44
C SER A 372 -8.83 -11.53 -14.29
N PRO A 373 -8.93 -10.21 -14.02
CA PRO A 373 -8.16 -9.20 -14.73
C PRO A 373 -6.64 -9.41 -14.59
N ILE A 374 -6.17 -9.93 -13.45
CA ILE A 374 -4.75 -10.19 -13.19
C ILE A 374 -4.24 -11.36 -14.04
N LEU A 375 -5.00 -12.45 -14.11
CA LEU A 375 -4.63 -13.59 -14.94
C LEU A 375 -4.66 -13.25 -16.44
N THR A 376 -5.65 -12.44 -16.86
CA THR A 376 -5.73 -11.92 -18.23
C THR A 376 -4.55 -11.00 -18.56
N ALA A 377 -4.20 -10.06 -17.68
CA ALA A 377 -3.04 -9.19 -17.87
C ALA A 377 -1.73 -10.01 -18.00
N SER A 378 -1.58 -11.05 -17.17
CA SER A 378 -0.42 -11.95 -17.24
C SER A 378 -0.38 -12.73 -18.56
N ALA A 379 -1.54 -13.16 -19.08
CA ALA A 379 -1.64 -13.82 -20.39
C ALA A 379 -1.30 -12.86 -21.53
N ASN A 380 -1.78 -11.62 -21.46
CA ASN A 380 -1.48 -10.56 -22.43
C ASN A 380 0.01 -10.18 -22.42
N ALA A 381 0.65 -10.13 -21.25
CA ALA A 381 2.08 -9.91 -21.13
C ALA A 381 2.86 -11.02 -21.86
N ARG A 382 2.53 -12.29 -21.62
CA ARG A 382 3.15 -13.42 -22.32
C ARG A 382 2.91 -13.39 -23.82
N TRP A 383 1.71 -13.00 -24.25
CA TRP A 383 1.40 -12.80 -25.66
C TRP A 383 2.30 -11.72 -26.27
N ALA A 384 2.45 -10.57 -25.62
CA ALA A 384 3.34 -9.50 -26.09
C ALA A 384 4.78 -10.00 -26.18
N GLY A 385 5.28 -10.70 -25.15
CA GLY A 385 6.61 -11.30 -25.16
C GLY A 385 6.84 -12.27 -26.32
N ALA A 386 5.85 -13.10 -26.64
CA ALA A 386 5.92 -14.01 -27.78
C ALA A 386 5.93 -13.27 -29.12
N GLN A 387 5.12 -12.22 -29.29
CA GLN A 387 5.07 -11.43 -30.52
C GLN A 387 6.36 -10.66 -30.79
N VAL A 388 6.93 -10.01 -29.76
CA VAL A 388 8.19 -9.26 -29.91
C VAL A 388 9.30 -10.22 -30.35
N ARG A 389 9.56 -11.29 -29.59
CA ARG A 389 10.60 -12.27 -29.96
C ARG A 389 10.40 -12.89 -31.34
N ALA A 390 9.16 -13.18 -31.73
CA ALA A 390 8.88 -13.77 -33.04
C ALA A 390 9.15 -12.79 -34.21
N LEU A 391 9.01 -11.49 -33.99
CA LEU A 391 9.09 -10.48 -35.05
C LEU A 391 10.45 -9.77 -35.10
N THR A 392 11.16 -9.66 -33.97
CA THR A 392 12.43 -8.94 -33.88
C THR A 392 13.63 -9.83 -33.58
N GLY A 393 13.42 -11.00 -32.97
CA GLY A 393 14.50 -11.90 -32.52
C GLY A 393 15.20 -11.45 -31.22
N ASP A 394 14.69 -10.41 -30.58
CA ASP A 394 15.29 -9.74 -29.41
C ASP A 394 14.17 -9.39 -28.38
N ASP A 395 14.49 -8.83 -27.22
CA ASP A 395 13.59 -8.78 -26.06
C ASP A 395 13.42 -7.41 -25.37
N GLU A 396 14.00 -6.34 -25.89
CA GLU A 396 13.88 -5.02 -25.27
C GLU A 396 12.51 -4.36 -25.48
N ILE A 397 11.94 -3.82 -24.40
CA ILE A 397 10.64 -3.13 -24.44
C ILE A 397 10.60 -1.92 -23.50
N VAL A 398 9.90 -0.87 -23.95
CA VAL A 398 9.57 0.30 -23.11
C VAL A 398 8.06 0.41 -22.90
N SER A 399 7.66 0.88 -21.72
CA SER A 399 6.26 1.19 -21.41
C SER A 399 6.14 2.06 -20.17
N LEU A 400 5.12 2.93 -20.12
CA LEU A 400 4.74 3.62 -18.88
C LEU A 400 3.95 2.72 -17.91
N SER A 401 3.57 1.51 -18.33
CA SER A 401 2.81 0.55 -17.52
C SER A 401 3.55 -0.78 -17.38
N PRO A 402 4.74 -0.81 -16.74
CA PRO A 402 5.57 -2.01 -16.59
C PRO A 402 4.86 -3.20 -15.92
N GLN A 403 3.85 -2.96 -15.08
CA GLN A 403 3.00 -4.02 -14.51
C GLN A 403 2.25 -4.86 -15.57
N GLN A 404 2.06 -4.32 -16.78
CA GLN A 404 1.49 -5.06 -17.93
C GLN A 404 2.53 -5.95 -18.63
N LEU A 405 3.81 -5.84 -18.27
CA LEU A 405 4.92 -6.47 -18.97
C LEU A 405 5.78 -7.39 -18.11
N VAL A 406 5.74 -7.31 -16.78
CA VAL A 406 6.63 -8.12 -15.92
C VAL A 406 6.52 -9.63 -16.14
N ASP A 407 5.37 -10.12 -16.61
CA ASP A 407 5.16 -11.54 -16.91
C ASP A 407 5.43 -11.92 -18.37
N SER A 408 5.91 -10.99 -19.20
CA SER A 408 6.21 -11.20 -20.64
C SER A 408 7.53 -11.95 -20.88
N GLY A 409 8.44 -11.89 -19.91
CA GLY A 409 9.83 -12.31 -20.08
C GLY A 409 10.62 -11.45 -21.06
N LEU A 410 10.19 -10.20 -21.29
CA LEU A 410 10.94 -9.19 -22.03
C LEU A 410 11.82 -8.36 -21.07
N ASN A 411 12.88 -7.75 -21.60
CA ASN A 411 13.74 -6.83 -20.86
C ASN A 411 13.12 -5.43 -20.85
N ILE A 412 12.52 -5.04 -19.72
CA ILE A 412 11.90 -3.73 -19.56
C ILE A 412 12.99 -2.68 -19.33
N ASP A 413 12.97 -1.58 -20.11
CA ASP A 413 13.91 -0.47 -19.91
C ASP A 413 13.74 0.15 -18.51
N ARG A 414 14.82 0.10 -17.72
CA ARG A 414 14.89 0.60 -16.34
C ARG A 414 14.57 2.08 -16.19
N ARG A 415 14.72 2.89 -17.24
CA ARG A 415 14.38 4.32 -17.20
C ARG A 415 12.88 4.57 -17.05
N PHE A 416 12.06 3.55 -17.30
CA PHE A 416 10.61 3.55 -17.14
C PHE A 416 10.16 2.89 -15.82
N ALA A 417 11.07 2.51 -14.92
CA ALA A 417 10.73 1.91 -13.62
C ALA A 417 9.73 2.73 -12.78
N PRO A 418 9.76 4.08 -12.77
CA PRO A 418 8.76 4.88 -12.09
C PRO A 418 7.35 4.82 -12.72
N GLY A 419 7.12 4.06 -13.80
CA GLY A 419 5.86 4.05 -14.52
C GLY A 419 5.50 5.43 -15.09
N PRO A 420 4.23 5.87 -15.02
CA PRO A 420 3.82 7.14 -15.61
C PRO A 420 4.26 8.36 -14.79
N PHE A 421 4.67 8.17 -13.53
CA PHE A 421 4.73 9.24 -12.53
C PHE A 421 5.76 10.32 -12.82
N VAL A 422 7.00 9.94 -13.14
CA VAL A 422 8.04 10.92 -13.49
C VAL A 422 7.81 11.45 -14.90
N TYR A 423 7.39 10.57 -15.81
CA TYR A 423 7.18 10.93 -17.21
C TYR A 423 6.13 12.05 -17.37
N ARG A 424 5.00 11.93 -16.66
CA ARG A 424 3.87 12.88 -16.73
C ARG A 424 4.21 14.27 -16.16
N THR A 425 5.22 14.35 -15.28
CA THR A 425 5.72 15.60 -14.71
C THR A 425 7.13 15.92 -15.20
N GLY A 426 7.64 15.22 -16.21
CA GLY A 426 9.04 15.34 -16.61
C GLY A 426 9.41 16.73 -17.14
N TRP A 427 8.42 17.57 -17.44
CA TRP A 427 8.59 18.98 -17.80
C TRP A 427 9.04 19.86 -16.63
N THR A 428 8.92 19.40 -15.38
CA THR A 428 9.43 20.11 -14.19
C THR A 428 10.89 19.80 -13.86
N MET A 429 11.54 18.96 -14.67
CA MET A 429 12.88 18.43 -14.43
C MET A 429 13.81 18.78 -15.60
N ASP A 430 15.06 19.12 -15.27
CA ASP A 430 16.07 19.33 -16.31
C ASP A 430 16.52 18.01 -16.96
N LYS A 431 16.96 18.08 -18.22
CA LYS A 431 17.41 16.91 -18.98
C LYS A 431 18.64 16.23 -18.35
N ALA A 432 19.58 17.00 -17.81
CA ALA A 432 20.76 16.46 -17.15
C ALA A 432 20.39 15.79 -15.82
N GLU A 433 19.49 16.41 -15.06
CA GLU A 433 18.95 15.83 -13.82
C GLU A 433 18.27 14.48 -14.11
N ALA A 434 17.35 14.43 -15.08
CA ALA A 434 16.65 13.20 -15.48
C ALA A 434 17.60 12.05 -15.83
N ARG A 435 18.66 12.34 -16.61
CA ARG A 435 19.69 11.35 -16.97
C ARG A 435 20.49 10.89 -15.75
N SER A 436 20.84 11.81 -14.85
CA SER A 436 21.64 11.51 -13.66
C SER A 436 20.94 10.59 -12.66
N ILE A 437 19.59 10.62 -12.64
CA ILE A 437 18.79 9.75 -11.76
C ILE A 437 18.14 8.58 -12.53
N HIS A 438 18.55 8.34 -13.78
CA HIS A 438 18.04 7.24 -14.61
C HIS A 438 16.52 7.27 -14.84
N ALA A 439 15.95 8.46 -15.07
CA ALA A 439 14.53 8.62 -15.39
C ALA A 439 14.33 8.97 -16.87
N MET A 440 13.33 8.37 -17.50
CA MET A 440 12.86 8.82 -18.82
C MET A 440 11.84 9.94 -18.65
N ILE A 441 12.03 11.04 -19.40
CA ILE A 441 11.07 12.14 -19.52
C ILE A 441 10.82 12.47 -21.00
N PRO A 442 9.68 13.08 -21.36
CA PRO A 442 9.38 13.42 -22.76
C PRO A 442 10.49 14.22 -23.45
N ALA A 443 11.16 15.11 -22.73
CA ALA A 443 12.19 16.01 -23.25
C ALA A 443 13.50 15.32 -23.67
N ILE A 444 13.73 14.07 -23.23
CA ILE A 444 14.88 13.24 -23.60
C ILE A 444 14.46 11.93 -24.28
N LEU A 445 13.22 11.84 -24.79
CA LEU A 445 12.72 10.64 -25.44
C LEU A 445 13.58 10.21 -26.65
N THR A 446 14.26 11.16 -27.29
CA THR A 446 15.25 10.91 -28.36
C THR A 446 16.50 10.18 -27.87
N ASP A 447 16.75 10.08 -26.56
CA ASP A 447 17.84 9.26 -26.02
C ASP A 447 17.63 7.76 -26.33
N LEU A 448 16.41 7.35 -26.69
CA LEU A 448 16.11 6.03 -27.24
C LEU A 448 16.68 5.84 -28.66
N ASP A 449 17.11 6.88 -29.38
CA ASP A 449 17.70 6.71 -30.71
C ASP A 449 19.06 6.04 -30.70
N ARG A 450 19.79 6.18 -29.57
CA ARG A 450 21.08 5.53 -29.38
C ARG A 450 20.93 4.01 -29.29
N ASP A 451 19.82 3.57 -28.70
CA ASP A 451 19.50 2.15 -28.51
C ASP A 451 17.98 1.96 -28.62
N PRO A 452 17.45 1.88 -29.85
CA PRO A 452 16.01 1.87 -30.08
C PRO A 452 15.41 0.56 -29.60
N PRO A 453 14.37 0.59 -28.74
CA PRO A 453 13.77 -0.62 -28.20
C PRO A 453 13.06 -1.41 -29.30
N GLU A 454 12.98 -2.71 -29.12
CA GLU A 454 12.36 -3.59 -30.11
C GLU A 454 10.82 -3.50 -30.07
N ALA A 455 10.28 -3.12 -28.92
CA ALA A 455 8.88 -2.78 -28.79
C ALA A 455 8.57 -1.62 -27.83
N ILE A 456 7.40 -1.02 -28.04
CA ILE A 456 6.84 0.05 -27.21
C ILE A 456 5.38 -0.32 -26.90
N LEU A 457 5.06 -0.54 -25.64
CA LEU A 457 3.68 -0.79 -25.19
C LEU A 457 3.05 0.49 -24.62
N VAL A 458 1.92 0.88 -25.20
CA VAL A 458 1.13 2.07 -24.83
C VAL A 458 -0.36 1.74 -24.82
N GLY A 459 -1.21 2.68 -24.41
CA GLY A 459 -2.68 2.56 -24.41
C GLY A 459 -3.29 2.48 -23.01
N TYR A 460 -2.47 2.35 -21.97
CA TYR A 460 -2.93 2.25 -20.58
C TYR A 460 -2.87 3.61 -19.85
N GLU A 461 -2.17 4.60 -20.38
CA GLU A 461 -2.04 5.97 -19.82
C GLU A 461 -2.68 7.01 -20.76
N MET A 462 -3.94 6.78 -21.14
CA MET A 462 -4.69 7.54 -22.15
C MET A 462 -5.49 8.73 -21.60
N GLY A 463 -5.18 9.16 -20.38
CA GLY A 463 -5.91 10.21 -19.67
C GLY A 463 -7.31 9.76 -19.21
N THR A 464 -7.95 10.58 -18.38
CA THR A 464 -9.34 10.39 -17.94
C THR A 464 -10.14 11.67 -18.15
N ARG A 465 -11.46 11.61 -17.99
CA ARG A 465 -12.31 12.82 -18.03
C ARG A 465 -11.85 13.90 -17.02
N LYS A 466 -11.29 13.50 -15.88
CA LYS A 466 -10.82 14.42 -14.83
C LYS A 466 -9.37 14.86 -15.02
N LEU A 467 -8.55 13.99 -15.60
CA LEU A 467 -7.12 14.21 -15.83
C LEU A 467 -6.83 13.93 -17.30
N PRO A 468 -7.17 14.88 -18.21
CA PRO A 468 -7.23 14.63 -19.65
C PRO A 468 -5.86 14.44 -20.32
N LEU A 469 -4.75 14.84 -19.67
CA LEU A 469 -3.42 14.67 -20.24
C LEU A 469 -3.09 13.19 -20.46
N ARG A 470 -2.42 12.89 -21.59
CA ARG A 470 -2.20 11.53 -22.10
C ARG A 470 -0.70 11.25 -22.25
N PRO A 471 -0.02 10.76 -21.19
CA PRO A 471 1.42 10.47 -21.23
C PRO A 471 1.86 9.62 -22.43
N ASP A 472 1.04 8.66 -22.85
CA ASP A 472 1.32 7.75 -23.96
C ASP A 472 1.46 8.44 -25.34
N ASP A 473 0.89 9.63 -25.55
CA ASP A 473 0.84 10.26 -26.87
C ASP A 473 2.24 10.55 -27.45
N SER A 474 3.19 10.88 -26.59
CA SER A 474 4.58 11.14 -26.99
C SER A 474 5.33 9.86 -27.41
N LEU A 475 5.06 8.72 -26.74
CA LEU A 475 5.59 7.40 -27.13
C LEU A 475 4.95 6.91 -28.43
N ILE A 476 3.65 7.12 -28.61
CA ILE A 476 2.96 6.84 -29.87
C ILE A 476 3.59 7.64 -31.02
N ALA A 477 3.84 8.93 -30.78
CA ALA A 477 4.47 9.80 -31.78
C ALA A 477 5.91 9.36 -32.09
N TYR A 478 6.67 8.94 -31.08
CA TYR A 478 8.02 8.38 -31.26
C TYR A 478 8.00 7.12 -32.13
N ALA A 479 7.12 6.17 -31.83
CA ALA A 479 6.97 4.90 -32.54
C ALA A 479 6.60 5.12 -34.01
N LYS A 480 5.61 6.00 -34.26
CA LYS A 480 5.17 6.35 -35.62
C LYS A 480 6.26 7.00 -36.46
N ARG A 481 7.02 7.96 -35.89
CA ARG A 481 8.13 8.63 -36.59
C ARG A 481 9.23 7.66 -37.02
N ARG A 482 9.38 6.52 -36.34
CA ARG A 482 10.36 5.47 -36.63
C ARG A 482 9.75 4.25 -37.30
N ALA A 483 8.56 4.40 -37.86
CA ALA A 483 7.86 3.37 -38.62
C ALA A 483 7.68 2.03 -37.87
N TYR A 484 7.47 2.07 -36.55
CA TYR A 484 7.10 0.87 -35.79
C TYR A 484 5.73 0.39 -36.26
N ARG A 485 5.58 -0.93 -36.41
CA ARG A 485 4.32 -1.58 -36.77
C ARG A 485 3.46 -1.76 -35.53
N MET A 486 2.22 -1.28 -35.55
CA MET A 486 1.28 -1.42 -34.45
C MET A 486 0.53 -2.76 -34.51
N LEU A 487 0.50 -3.48 -33.40
CA LEU A 487 -0.39 -4.61 -33.12
C LEU A 487 -1.35 -4.25 -31.98
N ALA A 488 -2.61 -4.65 -32.11
CA ALA A 488 -3.58 -4.52 -31.02
C ALA A 488 -3.32 -5.60 -29.96
N MET A 489 -3.31 -5.21 -28.68
CA MET A 489 -3.25 -6.18 -27.57
C MET A 489 -4.57 -6.96 -27.47
N PRO A 490 -4.57 -8.21 -26.97
CA PRO A 490 -5.79 -9.02 -26.83
C PRO A 490 -6.86 -8.43 -25.90
N ASP A 491 -6.50 -7.53 -24.99
CA ASP A 491 -7.47 -6.82 -24.14
C ASP A 491 -8.25 -5.72 -24.87
N GLY A 492 -7.87 -5.38 -26.10
CA GLY A 492 -8.46 -4.27 -26.86
C GLY A 492 -8.12 -2.87 -26.31
N VAL A 493 -7.26 -2.78 -25.29
CA VAL A 493 -6.84 -1.52 -24.67
C VAL A 493 -5.43 -1.16 -25.13
N GLY A 494 -4.48 -2.09 -24.94
CA GLY A 494 -3.08 -1.85 -25.24
C GLY A 494 -2.78 -1.85 -26.74
N LYS A 495 -1.72 -1.13 -27.12
CA LYS A 495 -1.16 -1.08 -28.47
C LYS A 495 0.33 -1.38 -28.37
N LEU A 496 0.75 -2.45 -29.02
CA LEU A 496 2.14 -2.89 -29.06
C LEU A 496 2.76 -2.44 -30.38
N TYR A 497 3.64 -1.44 -30.34
CA TYR A 497 4.40 -0.99 -31.49
C TYR A 497 5.70 -1.79 -31.55
N ILE A 498 5.93 -2.52 -32.64
CA ILE A 498 7.08 -3.39 -32.83
C ILE A 498 7.96 -2.84 -33.95
N ARG A 499 9.27 -2.80 -33.71
CA ARG A 499 10.25 -2.38 -34.69
C ARG A 499 10.23 -3.34 -35.89
N PRO A 500 10.23 -2.85 -37.15
CA PRO A 500 10.41 -3.72 -38.30
C PRO A 500 11.78 -4.41 -38.20
N SER A 501 11.84 -5.73 -38.43
CA SER A 501 13.11 -6.45 -38.39
C SER A 501 14.11 -5.83 -39.36
N ARG A 502 15.36 -5.69 -38.92
CA ARG A 502 16.49 -5.37 -39.81
C ARG A 502 16.69 -6.58 -40.73
N ARG A 503 16.00 -6.62 -41.86
CA ARG A 503 16.33 -7.55 -42.94
C ARG A 503 17.65 -7.18 -43.58
#